data_AF-A0A536DFM4-F1
#
_entry.id   AF-A0A536DFM4-F1
#
_cell.length_a   1.000
_cell.length_b   1.000
_cell.length_c   1.000
_cell.angle_alpha   90.00
_cell.angle_beta   90.00
_cell.angle_gamma   90.00
#
_symmetry.space_group_name_H-M   'P 1'
#
loop_
_entity.id
_entity.type
_entity.pdbx_description
1 polymer ?
#
loop_
_entity_poly.entity_id
_entity_poly.type
_entity_poly.pdbx_seq_one_letter_code
_entity_poly.pdbx_strand_id
1 'polypeptide(L)'
;MRPVVEPPVLGSLAHTDYYMLDELLTDDQRALKARIRSFMDTQVAPIINPYWERAEFPFELVPKLAGLNITGFQIPGFGCPGMGNLTAGLAILELARGDLSLATFMGVQSALAMTSISLLGSNE
;
A
#
# COMPACT_ATOMS: atom_id res chain seq x y z
N MET A 1 26.97 24.60 -0.42
CA MET A 1 25.50 24.46 -0.30
C MET A 1 25.13 23.08 -0.83
N ARG A 2 24.42 22.25 -0.05
CA ARG A 2 23.84 21.02 -0.61
C ARG A 2 22.65 21.44 -1.50
N PRO A 3 22.49 20.86 -2.70
CA PRO A 3 21.36 21.21 -3.55
C PRO A 3 20.05 20.91 -2.83
N VAL A 4 19.10 21.86 -2.91
CA VAL A 4 17.72 21.61 -2.49
C VAL A 4 17.14 20.62 -3.50
N VAL A 5 17.05 19.36 -3.09
CA VAL A 5 16.34 18.34 -3.87
C VAL A 5 14.86 18.61 -3.63
N GLU A 6 14.15 19.11 -4.64
CA GLU A 6 12.69 19.19 -4.56
C GLU A 6 12.15 17.78 -4.27
N PRO A 7 11.13 17.64 -3.40
CA PRO A 7 10.52 16.35 -3.17
C PRO A 7 10.07 15.78 -4.52
N PRO A 8 10.29 14.47 -4.76
CA PRO A 8 9.89 13.87 -6.02
C PRO A 8 8.40 14.14 -6.18
N VAL A 9 8.07 14.90 -7.21
CA VAL A 9 6.72 14.84 -7.76
C VAL A 9 6.60 13.40 -8.23
N LEU A 10 5.86 12.58 -7.50
CA LEU A 10 5.39 11.30 -8.03
C LEU A 10 4.72 11.67 -9.34
N GLY A 11 5.42 11.40 -10.45
CA GLY A 11 5.03 11.93 -11.77
C GLY A 11 3.55 11.67 -11.99
N SER A 12 2.81 12.65 -12.50
CA SER A 12 1.36 12.50 -12.66
C SER A 12 1.07 11.22 -13.45
N LEU A 13 0.49 10.22 -12.78
CA LEU A 13 0.34 8.84 -13.24
C LEU A 13 -0.62 8.66 -14.41
N ALA A 14 -1.09 9.74 -15.00
CA ALA A 14 -1.91 9.70 -16.21
C ALA A 14 -1.22 9.00 -17.39
N HIS A 15 0.05 8.58 -17.27
CA HIS A 15 0.88 8.12 -18.38
C HIS A 15 1.49 6.72 -18.25
N THR A 16 1.03 5.83 -17.34
CA THR A 16 1.56 4.44 -17.30
C THR A 16 0.57 3.36 -17.72
N ASP A 17 -0.74 3.62 -17.66
CA ASP A 17 -1.77 2.66 -18.08
C ASP A 17 -2.11 2.80 -19.57
N TYR A 18 -1.13 2.53 -20.44
CA TYR A 18 -1.31 2.64 -21.90
C TYR A 18 -2.30 1.63 -22.49
N TYR A 19 -2.56 0.54 -21.77
CA TYR A 19 -3.49 -0.52 -22.18
C TYR A 19 -4.87 -0.37 -21.53
N MET A 20 -5.11 0.73 -20.80
CA MET A 20 -6.39 1.03 -20.17
C MET A 20 -6.87 -0.14 -19.28
N LEU A 21 -5.94 -0.78 -18.57
CA LEU A 21 -6.21 -1.90 -17.67
C LEU A 21 -7.20 -1.51 -16.57
N ASP A 22 -7.25 -0.22 -16.19
CA ASP A 22 -8.23 0.28 -15.24
C ASP A 22 -9.68 0.17 -15.73
N GLU A 23 -9.93 0.07 -17.04
CA GLU A 23 -11.27 -0.19 -17.58
C GLU A 23 -11.77 -1.60 -17.28
N LEU A 24 -10.84 -2.55 -17.09
CA LEU A 24 -11.15 -3.95 -16.76
C LEU A 24 -11.49 -4.15 -15.27
N LEU A 25 -11.28 -3.12 -14.44
CA LEU A 25 -11.52 -3.18 -13.00
C LEU A 25 -12.98 -2.91 -12.67
N THR A 26 -13.46 -3.51 -11.58
CA THR A 26 -14.75 -3.14 -11.00
C THR A 26 -14.68 -1.74 -10.35
N ASP A 27 -15.84 -1.14 -10.11
CA ASP A 27 -15.92 0.17 -9.44
C ASP A 27 -15.28 0.12 -8.04
N ASP A 28 -15.51 -0.95 -7.28
CA ASP A 28 -14.91 -1.14 -5.95
C ASP A 28 -13.38 -1.26 -6.01
N GLN A 29 -12.86 -1.95 -7.04
CA GLN A 29 -11.41 -2.08 -7.26
C GLN A 29 -10.78 -0.73 -7.61
N ARG A 30 -11.42 0.03 -8.50
CA ARG A 30 -10.98 1.39 -8.84
C ARG A 30 -11.04 2.33 -7.63
N ALA A 31 -12.10 2.24 -6.83
CA ALA A 31 -12.27 3.05 -5.62
C ALA A 31 -11.19 2.72 -4.58
N LEU A 32 -10.89 1.44 -4.35
CA LEU A 32 -9.80 1.03 -3.47
C LEU A 32 -8.45 1.57 -3.96
N LYS A 33 -8.14 1.37 -5.25
CA LYS A 33 -6.91 1.84 -5.88
C LYS A 33 -6.75 3.36 -5.69
N ALA A 34 -7.80 4.13 -5.99
CA ALA A 34 -7.79 5.58 -5.83
C ALA A 34 -7.59 6.02 -4.37
N ARG A 35 -8.20 5.32 -3.41
CA ARG A 35 -8.05 5.60 -1.97
C ARG A 35 -6.61 5.38 -1.50
N ILE A 36 -5.99 4.26 -1.87
CA ILE A 36 -4.59 3.96 -1.52
C ILE A 36 -3.67 4.96 -2.20
N ARG A 37 -3.89 5.25 -3.49
CA ARG A 37 -3.14 6.26 -4.23
C ARG A 37 -3.15 7.61 -3.53
N SER A 38 -4.33 8.11 -3.17
CA SER A 38 -4.49 9.37 -2.44
C SER A 38 -3.77 9.35 -1.10
N PHE A 39 -3.79 8.24 -0.38
CA PHE A 39 -3.03 8.10 0.86
C PHE A 39 -1.51 8.20 0.60
N MET A 40 -1.00 7.46 -0.38
CA MET A 40 0.42 7.49 -0.73
C MET A 40 0.87 8.88 -1.18
N ASP A 41 0.07 9.58 -2.00
CA ASP A 41 0.42 10.91 -2.51
C ASP A 41 0.36 12.00 -1.43
N THR A 42 -0.60 11.92 -0.49
CA THR A 42 -0.85 13.00 0.47
C THR A 42 -0.25 12.77 1.85
N GLN A 43 -0.05 11.52 2.26
CA GLN A 43 0.44 11.18 3.60
C GLN A 43 1.86 10.62 3.58
N VAL A 44 2.27 9.92 2.52
CA VAL A 44 3.57 9.24 2.45
C VAL A 44 4.60 10.05 1.69
N ALA A 45 4.30 10.41 0.43
CA ALA A 45 5.22 11.11 -0.46
C ALA A 45 5.88 12.36 0.16
N PRO A 46 5.18 13.20 0.94
CA PRO A 46 5.78 14.39 1.53
C PRO A 46 6.87 14.13 2.57
N ILE A 47 6.88 12.95 3.20
CA ILE A 47 7.74 12.66 4.35
C ILE A 47 8.75 11.52 4.12
N ILE A 48 8.53 10.67 3.11
CA ILE A 48 9.21 9.37 3.05
C ILE A 48 10.71 9.47 2.70
N ASN A 49 11.11 10.46 1.89
CA ASN A 49 12.51 10.60 1.47
C ASN A 49 13.50 10.80 2.64
N PRO A 50 13.24 11.71 3.61
CA PRO A 50 14.06 11.80 4.81
C PRO A 50 14.16 10.50 5.61
N TYR A 51 13.11 9.68 5.68
CA TYR A 51 13.14 8.38 6.35
C TYR A 51 14.03 7.39 5.61
N TRP A 52 13.90 7.34 4.28
CA TRP A 52 14.74 6.51 3.42
C TRP A 52 16.22 6.84 3.59
N GLU A 53 16.59 8.12 3.53
CA GLU A 53 17.97 8.58 3.65
C GLU A 53 18.61 8.22 5.00
N ARG A 54 17.81 8.20 6.07
CA ARG A 54 18.27 7.83 7.42
C ARG A 54 18.15 6.34 7.74
N ALA A 55 17.62 5.53 6.82
CA ALA A 55 17.26 4.14 7.05
C ALA A 55 16.36 3.94 8.29
N GLU A 56 15.42 4.87 8.50
CA GLU A 56 14.48 4.85 9.61
C GLU A 56 13.07 4.45 9.15
N PHE A 57 12.27 3.87 10.05
CA PHE A 57 10.88 3.51 9.76
C PHE A 57 9.90 4.61 10.23
N PRO A 58 8.96 5.04 9.37
CA PRO A 58 7.97 6.06 9.72
C PRO A 58 6.80 5.48 10.55
N PHE A 59 7.03 5.21 11.83
CA PHE A 59 6.01 4.64 12.73
C PHE A 59 4.71 5.46 12.80
N GLU A 60 4.76 6.77 12.54
CA GLU A 60 3.58 7.63 12.48
C GLU A 60 2.61 7.27 11.35
N LEU A 61 3.06 6.54 10.33
CA LEU A 61 2.21 6.06 9.24
C LEU A 61 1.44 4.79 9.59
N VAL A 62 1.85 4.03 10.62
CA VAL A 62 1.22 2.73 10.95
C VAL A 62 -0.27 2.87 11.30
N PRO A 63 -0.70 3.79 12.18
CA PRO A 63 -2.13 3.95 12.46
C PRO A 63 -2.92 4.42 11.23
N LYS A 64 -2.30 5.22 10.35
CA LYS A 64 -2.96 5.71 9.13
C LYS A 64 -3.11 4.60 8.10
N LEU A 65 -2.11 3.73 7.95
CA LEU A 65 -2.16 2.52 7.12
C LEU A 65 -3.26 1.57 7.63
N ALA A 66 -3.37 1.38 8.94
CA ALA A 66 -4.46 0.60 9.53
C ALA A 66 -5.83 1.18 9.17
N GLY A 67 -5.98 2.51 9.16
CA GLY A 67 -7.21 3.20 8.73
C GLY A 67 -7.63 2.98 7.28
N LEU A 68 -6.76 2.43 6.41
CA LEU A 68 -7.14 2.02 5.06
C LEU A 68 -7.95 0.72 5.03
N ASN A 69 -7.96 -0.06 6.12
CA ASN A 69 -8.62 -1.36 6.23
C ASN A 69 -8.20 -2.33 5.10
N ILE A 70 -6.89 -2.42 4.85
CA ILE A 70 -6.29 -3.32 3.85
C ILE A 70 -5.39 -4.40 4.47
N THR A 71 -5.10 -4.30 5.76
CA THR A 71 -4.25 -5.26 6.50
C THR A 71 -4.90 -6.64 6.56
N GLY A 72 -4.13 -7.69 6.28
CA GLY A 72 -4.62 -9.06 6.21
C GLY A 72 -5.10 -9.49 4.81
N PHE A 73 -5.16 -8.57 3.84
CA PHE A 73 -5.46 -8.85 2.43
C PHE A 73 -6.57 -9.89 2.20
N GLN A 74 -6.22 -11.11 1.78
CA GLN A 74 -7.18 -12.15 1.42
C GLN A 74 -7.76 -12.93 2.61
N ILE A 75 -7.30 -12.68 3.84
CA ILE A 75 -7.77 -13.40 5.03
C ILE A 75 -9.25 -13.08 5.29
N PRO A 76 -10.13 -14.10 5.32
CA PRO A 76 -11.54 -13.90 5.62
C PRO A 76 -11.79 -13.85 7.13
N GLY A 77 -12.68 -12.96 7.58
CA GLY A 77 -13.05 -12.83 9.00
C GLY A 77 -11.98 -12.12 9.83
N PHE A 78 -12.03 -12.25 11.16
CA PHE A 78 -11.04 -11.70 12.11
C PHE A 78 -10.77 -10.18 11.98
N GLY A 79 -11.73 -9.42 11.44
CA GLY A 79 -11.54 -7.99 11.14
C GLY A 79 -10.67 -7.71 9.90
N CYS A 80 -10.28 -8.74 9.16
CA CYS A 80 -9.55 -8.65 7.90
C CYS A 80 -10.51 -8.44 6.71
N PRO A 81 -10.03 -7.85 5.59
CA PRO A 81 -10.90 -7.42 4.51
C PRO A 81 -11.34 -8.55 3.55
N GLY A 82 -10.77 -9.76 3.62
CA GLY A 82 -11.18 -10.89 2.78
C GLY A 82 -11.12 -10.60 1.27
N MET A 83 -10.12 -9.84 0.83
CA MET A 83 -10.00 -9.36 -0.55
C MET A 83 -9.72 -10.49 -1.55
N GLY A 84 -10.23 -10.35 -2.78
CA GLY A 84 -9.79 -11.18 -3.90
C GLY A 84 -8.32 -10.90 -4.30
N ASN A 85 -7.67 -11.86 -4.95
CA ASN A 85 -6.26 -11.77 -5.36
C ASN A 85 -5.96 -10.52 -6.21
N LEU A 86 -6.83 -10.17 -7.16
CA LEU A 86 -6.66 -8.96 -7.98
C LEU A 86 -6.70 -7.70 -7.11
N THR A 87 -7.67 -7.59 -6.20
CA THR A 87 -7.82 -6.45 -5.29
C THR A 87 -6.62 -6.30 -4.35
N ALA A 88 -6.10 -7.41 -3.80
CA ALA A 88 -4.88 -7.41 -2.99
C ALA A 88 -3.65 -6.99 -3.81
N GLY A 89 -3.54 -7.46 -5.07
CA GLY A 89 -2.49 -7.05 -5.99
C GLY A 89 -2.53 -5.56 -6.31
N LEU A 90 -3.73 -4.99 -6.53
CA LEU A 90 -3.90 -3.54 -6.72
C LEU A 90 -3.49 -2.73 -5.48
N ALA A 91 -3.77 -3.25 -4.29
CA ALA A 91 -3.35 -2.59 -3.05
C ALA A 91 -1.83 -2.54 -2.94
N ILE A 92 -1.14 -3.66 -3.19
CA ILE A 92 0.32 -3.73 -3.19
C ILE A 92 0.91 -2.84 -4.29
N LEU A 93 0.30 -2.82 -5.48
CA LEU A 93 0.74 -1.99 -6.61
C LEU A 93 0.76 -0.50 -6.23
N GLU A 94 -0.32 0.01 -5.63
CA GLU A 94 -0.39 1.43 -5.26
C GLU A 94 0.50 1.78 -4.06
N LEU A 95 0.68 0.86 -3.10
CA LEU A 95 1.67 1.04 -2.03
C LEU A 95 3.09 1.12 -2.61
N ALA A 96 3.46 0.17 -3.47
CA ALA A 96 4.80 0.09 -4.04
C ALA A 96 5.13 1.27 -4.95
N ARG A 97 4.11 1.86 -5.56
CA ARG A 97 4.23 3.09 -6.36
C ARG A 97 4.69 4.29 -5.52
N GLY A 98 4.21 4.42 -4.29
CA GLY A 98 4.60 5.53 -3.42
C GLY A 98 5.90 5.24 -2.65
N ASP A 99 6.03 4.03 -2.09
CA ASP A 99 7.25 3.58 -1.42
C ASP A 99 7.30 2.05 -1.31
N LEU A 100 8.40 1.46 -1.78
CA LEU A 100 8.59 0.01 -1.76
C LEU A 100 8.83 -0.54 -0.35
N SER A 101 9.36 0.26 0.59
CA SER A 101 9.60 -0.18 1.96
C SER A 101 8.27 -0.41 2.70
N LEU A 102 7.32 0.52 2.57
CA LEU A 102 5.96 0.37 3.10
C LEU A 102 5.17 -0.75 2.43
N ALA A 103 5.29 -0.91 1.11
CA ALA A 103 4.69 -2.05 0.42
C ALA A 103 5.22 -3.39 0.93
N THR A 104 6.54 -3.47 1.16
CA THR A 104 7.18 -4.66 1.74
C THR A 104 6.74 -4.90 3.17
N PHE A 105 6.68 -3.86 4.00
CA PHE A 105 6.14 -3.95 5.36
C PHE A 105 4.72 -4.53 5.38
N MET A 106 3.82 -3.98 4.55
CA MET A 106 2.45 -4.47 4.43
C MET A 106 2.37 -5.90 3.88
N GLY A 107 3.24 -6.23 2.92
CA GLY A 107 3.37 -7.58 2.36
C GLY A 107 3.82 -8.60 3.40
N VAL A 108 4.86 -8.31 4.20
CA VAL A 108 5.32 -9.19 5.28
C VAL A 108 4.24 -9.36 6.33
N GLN A 109 3.62 -8.26 6.79
CA GLN A 109 2.58 -8.33 7.81
C GLN A 109 1.37 -9.13 7.33
N SER A 110 0.82 -8.78 6.17
CA SER A 110 -0.45 -9.33 5.70
C SER A 110 -0.29 -10.66 4.98
N ALA A 111 0.66 -10.76 4.05
CA ALA A 111 0.80 -11.92 3.17
C ALA A 111 1.71 -13.03 3.72
N LEU A 112 2.60 -12.71 4.68
CA LEU A 112 3.45 -13.71 5.33
C LEU A 112 2.96 -14.00 6.76
N ALA A 113 3.13 -13.06 7.70
CA ALA A 113 2.88 -13.31 9.11
C ALA A 113 1.41 -13.68 9.39
N MET A 114 0.47 -12.80 9.01
CA MET A 114 -0.96 -13.04 9.25
C MET A 114 -1.49 -14.21 8.43
N THR A 115 -1.08 -14.35 7.16
CA THR A 115 -1.50 -15.50 6.34
C THR A 115 -0.99 -16.82 6.89
N SER A 116 0.25 -16.90 7.38
CA SER A 116 0.76 -18.11 8.02
C SER A 116 -0.08 -18.50 9.24
N ILE A 117 -0.47 -17.53 10.07
CA ILE A 117 -1.37 -17.78 11.20
C ILE A 117 -2.77 -18.20 10.71
N SER A 118 -3.33 -17.51 9.73
CA SER A 118 -4.66 -17.84 9.19
C SER A 118 -4.72 -19.24 8.57
N LEU A 119 -3.61 -19.75 8.02
CA LEU A 119 -3.57 -21.06 7.37
C LEU A 119 -3.19 -22.19 8.33
N LEU A 120 -2.33 -21.91 9.31
CA LEU A 120 -1.65 -22.95 10.11
C LEU A 120 -1.84 -22.78 11.63
N GLY A 121 -2.46 -21.68 12.06
CA GLY A 121 -2.70 -21.38 13.46
C GLY A 121 -3.83 -22.22 14.08
N SER A 122 -3.85 -22.23 15.41
CA SER A 122 -4.98 -22.71 16.21
C SER A 122 -6.16 -21.74 16.14
N ASN A 123 -7.26 -22.08 16.83
CA ASN A 123 -8.38 -21.16 16.99
C ASN A 123 -8.09 -20.07 18.04
N GLU A 124 -7.25 -20.37 19.03
CA GLU A 124 -6.64 -19.42 19.97
C GLU A 124 -5.54 -18.60 19.31
#